data_AF-A0A9R1S1V0-F1
#
_entry.id   AF-A0A9R1S1V0-F1
#
_cell.length_a   1.000
_cell.length_b   1.000
_cell.length_c   1.000
_cell.angle_alpha   90.00
_cell.angle_beta   90.00
_cell.angle_gamma   90.00
#
_symmetry.space_group_name_H-M   'P 1'
#
loop_
_entity.id
_entity.type
_entity.pdbx_description
1 polymer ?
#
loop_
_entity_poly.entity_id
_entity_poly.type
_entity_poly.pdbx_seq_one_letter_code
_entity_poly.pdbx_strand_id
1 'polypeptide(L)'
;MGVLPGSNTCQNWVRFHYGHPDVFDRIFHITRGGISKASKVINLSEDIFAGFNSTLRQGNVTHHEYIQLGKGRDVGMNQISNFEAKVANGNGEQTLCRDVYRLGHRFDFYRMLSMYFTTVGFYFNSMVAVLTLYVFLYGRLYLVLSGLEKSILQDPRIKNIKPFENALATQSVFQLGTLLILPMIMEVGLEKGFGKALAEFIIMQLQLAPMFFTFHLGTKTHYYGRTILHGGAKYRGTGRGFVVRHAKFAENYRMYSRSHFVKALELLILLVVYLAYGSSYRSSSLYVYVTISMWFLVFCWLFAPFIFNPSCFEWHKTVDDWTDWWKWMSNRGGIGLAPEQSWEAWWVSEHEHLKNGTIRSLLLELVLSLRLLIYQYGIVYHLHIVHENKSFMIYALSWLVIGIVLVSLKVVSLGREKFVTKFQLVFRILKGIVFLVLIGLMVVLFVGFDLAVSDVGASVLAFIPTGWFILLMAQVCGPLFRRLVIEPLGVLCCSCCPGGACRGPCCAKLRQRSGAVLRKIGPWDSIQEMARMYEYTMGILIFLPIAVLSWFPFMSEFQTRLLFNQAFSRGLQISRILAGQDGRGTITKRE
;
A
#
# COMPACT_ATOMS: atom_id res chain seq x y z
N MET A 1 4.69 15.49 9.36
CA MET A 1 5.92 15.95 10.03
C MET A 1 5.94 15.51 11.48
N GLY A 2 6.41 14.30 11.75
CA GLY A 2 6.72 13.92 13.12
C GLY A 2 7.91 14.76 13.53
N VAL A 3 7.84 15.36 14.71
CA VAL A 3 8.98 16.06 15.29
C VAL A 3 10.14 15.07 15.30
N LEU A 4 11.19 15.41 14.55
CA LEU A 4 12.43 14.66 14.52
C LEU A 4 13.25 15.22 15.68
N PRO A 5 13.39 14.51 16.81
CA PRO A 5 14.33 14.93 17.84
C PRO A 5 15.72 14.83 17.20
N GLY A 6 16.41 15.91 16.80
CA GLY A 6 16.88 17.00 17.64
C GLY A 6 18.33 16.74 18.07
N SER A 7 19.25 16.50 17.11
CA SER A 7 20.75 16.50 17.14
C SER A 7 21.50 16.14 18.45
N ASN A 8 22.31 15.06 18.42
CA ASN A 8 23.29 14.62 19.44
C ASN A 8 23.89 13.26 19.04
N THR A 9 25.21 13.24 18.89
CA THR A 9 26.06 12.25 19.56
C THR A 9 26.77 12.99 20.69
N CYS A 10 26.02 13.51 21.68
CA CYS A 10 26.56 13.62 23.03
C CYS A 10 27.04 12.23 23.41
N GLN A 11 28.13 12.14 24.17
CA GLN A 11 28.89 10.96 24.61
C GLN A 11 28.13 9.61 24.81
N ASN A 12 26.79 9.62 24.92
CA ASN A 12 25.89 8.50 25.21
C ASN A 12 24.81 8.19 24.12
N TRP A 13 24.73 8.90 22.98
CA TRP A 13 23.61 8.73 22.01
C TRP A 13 24.09 8.57 20.56
N VAL A 14 23.28 7.91 19.72
CA VAL A 14 23.55 7.64 18.30
C VAL A 14 22.50 8.33 17.45
N ARG A 15 22.93 9.22 16.56
CA ARG A 15 22.07 9.87 15.55
C ARG A 15 22.71 9.79 14.18
N PHE A 16 22.12 9.01 13.30
CA PHE A 16 22.42 9.00 11.88
C PHE A 16 21.29 9.72 11.16
N HIS A 17 21.61 10.80 10.44
CA HIS A 17 20.62 11.57 9.67
C HIS A 17 20.64 11.16 8.20
N TYR A 18 19.49 11.26 7.53
CA TYR A 18 19.39 11.10 6.08
C TYR A 18 19.14 12.47 5.44
N GLY A 19 20.17 13.03 4.80
CA GLY A 19 20.05 14.28 4.07
C GLY A 19 21.35 15.07 4.09
N HIS A 20 21.87 15.39 2.90
CA HIS A 20 23.10 16.16 2.69
C HIS A 20 22.99 17.56 3.32
N PRO A 21 23.79 17.79 4.36
CA PRO A 21 25.11 18.37 4.13
C PRO A 21 26.20 17.76 5.04
N ASP A 22 26.53 16.49 4.84
CA ASP A 22 27.65 15.85 5.54
C ASP A 22 28.99 16.27 4.90
N VAL A 23 29.95 16.70 5.72
CA VAL A 23 31.32 16.97 5.28
C VAL A 23 32.18 15.75 5.58
N PHE A 24 32.72 15.12 4.54
CA PHE A 24 33.55 13.94 4.67
C PHE A 24 35.05 14.30 4.66
N ASP A 25 35.82 13.74 5.59
CA ASP A 25 37.28 13.73 5.49
C ASP A 25 37.68 12.83 4.31
N ARG A 26 38.12 13.47 3.22
CA ARG A 26 38.56 12.81 2.00
C ARG A 26 39.66 11.79 2.26
N ILE A 27 40.65 12.13 3.08
CA ILE A 27 41.82 11.27 3.32
C ILE A 27 41.38 10.02 4.09
N PHE A 28 40.57 10.20 5.14
CA PHE A 28 40.05 9.10 5.93
C PHE A 28 39.24 8.11 5.08
N HIS A 29 38.30 8.62 4.27
CA HIS A 29 37.41 7.77 3.48
C HIS A 29 38.10 7.09 2.29
N ILE A 30 38.91 7.80 1.51
CA ILE A 30 39.58 7.22 0.32
C ILE A 30 40.55 6.11 0.73
N THR A 31 41.38 6.34 1.76
CA THR A 31 42.39 5.35 2.19
C THR A 31 41.78 4.08 2.79
N ARG A 32 40.49 4.10 3.14
CA ARG A 32 39.81 2.98 3.80
C ARG A 32 38.71 2.36 2.94
N GLY A 33 38.74 2.54 1.62
CA GLY A 33 37.81 1.88 0.71
C GLY A 33 36.56 2.68 0.34
N GLY A 34 36.62 4.00 0.47
CA GLY A 34 35.63 4.95 -0.04
C GLY A 34 34.56 5.40 0.96
N ILE A 35 33.71 6.31 0.48
CA ILE A 35 32.57 6.87 1.22
C ILE A 35 31.43 5.85 1.27
N SER A 36 31.08 5.27 0.11
CA SER A 36 29.98 4.32 -0.02
C SER A 36 30.42 3.03 -0.71
N LYS A 37 29.66 1.95 -0.47
CA LYS A 37 29.92 0.65 -1.07
C LYS A 37 29.49 0.70 -2.54
N ALA A 38 30.37 0.26 -3.45
CA ALA A 38 30.10 0.24 -4.89
C ALA A 38 29.00 -0.76 -5.28
N SER A 39 27.74 -0.38 -5.11
CA SER A 39 26.59 -1.15 -5.56
C SER A 39 25.50 -0.23 -6.10
N LYS A 40 25.01 -0.53 -7.30
CA LYS A 40 23.99 0.28 -8.00
C LYS A 40 22.59 0.15 -7.42
N VAL A 41 22.33 -0.89 -6.61
CA VAL A 41 20.98 -1.26 -6.14
C VAL A 41 20.93 -1.50 -4.63
N ILE A 42 22.06 -1.86 -4.01
CA ILE A 42 22.14 -2.19 -2.59
C ILE A 42 22.82 -1.02 -1.89
N ASN A 43 22.25 -0.51 -0.80
CA ASN A 43 22.68 0.67 -0.05
C ASN A 43 22.19 2.01 -0.64
N LEU A 44 20.89 2.09 -0.91
CA LEU A 44 20.25 3.29 -1.47
C LEU A 44 20.44 4.54 -0.59
N SER A 45 20.59 4.35 0.72
CA SER A 45 20.87 5.38 1.72
C SER A 45 22.37 5.51 1.99
N GLU A 46 23.14 5.84 0.96
CA GLU A 46 24.61 5.85 1.00
C GLU A 46 25.20 6.68 2.15
N ASP A 47 24.60 7.84 2.44
CA ASP A 47 24.99 8.76 3.52
C ASP A 47 25.05 8.04 4.88
N ILE A 48 24.02 7.26 5.20
CA ILE A 48 23.95 6.51 6.47
C ILE A 48 24.98 5.38 6.50
N PHE A 49 25.15 4.66 5.39
CA PHE A 49 26.16 3.60 5.31
C PHE A 49 27.59 4.13 5.41
N ALA A 50 27.84 5.35 4.91
CA ALA A 50 29.11 6.04 5.11
C ALA A 50 29.34 6.31 6.61
N GLY A 51 28.32 6.80 7.32
CA GLY A 51 28.33 6.97 8.77
C GLY A 51 28.64 5.66 9.52
N PHE A 52 27.96 4.56 9.17
CA PHE A 52 28.22 3.24 9.76
C PHE A 52 29.67 2.80 9.56
N ASN A 53 30.21 2.96 8.35
CA ASN A 53 31.59 2.60 8.04
C ASN A 53 32.59 3.45 8.84
N SER A 54 32.33 4.76 8.98
CA SER A 54 33.17 5.65 9.80
C SER A 54 33.20 5.19 11.25
N THR A 55 32.03 4.97 11.87
CA THR A 55 31.95 4.51 13.26
C THR A 55 32.60 3.13 13.46
N LEU A 56 32.37 2.18 12.55
CA LEU A 56 33.00 0.85 12.61
C LEU A 56 34.53 0.90 12.47
N ARG A 57 35.06 1.94 11.84
CA ARG A 57 36.51 2.17 11.68
C ARG A 57 37.08 3.09 12.75
N GLN A 58 36.33 3.35 13.83
CA GLN A 58 36.71 4.25 14.92
C GLN A 58 36.98 5.69 14.45
N GLY A 59 36.35 6.10 13.35
CA GLY A 59 36.32 7.50 12.94
C GLY A 59 35.48 8.33 13.91
N ASN A 60 35.88 9.58 14.12
CA ASN A 60 35.11 10.53 14.91
C ASN A 60 34.10 11.26 14.02
N VAL A 61 32.86 11.39 14.48
CA VAL A 61 31.80 12.13 13.77
C VAL A 61 31.35 13.25 14.69
N THR A 62 31.64 14.48 14.31
CA THR A 62 31.21 15.67 15.05
C THR A 62 29.93 16.23 14.42
N HIS A 63 28.98 16.63 15.25
CA HIS A 63 27.79 17.34 14.81
C HIS A 63 27.94 18.82 15.13
N HIS A 64 27.90 19.66 14.09
CA HIS A 64 27.94 21.11 14.23
C HIS A 64 26.59 21.67 13.80
N GLU A 65 25.85 22.21 14.76
CA GLU A 65 24.64 22.95 14.45
C GLU A 65 25.03 24.31 13.89
N TYR A 66 24.56 24.59 12.68
CA TYR A 66 24.65 25.92 12.10
C TYR A 66 23.25 26.33 11.64
N ILE A 67 22.89 27.58 11.93
CA ILE A 67 21.61 28.14 11.51
C ILE A 67 21.77 28.57 10.05
N GLN A 68 21.33 27.73 9.12
CA GLN A 68 21.26 28.10 7.71
C GLN A 68 19.83 28.52 7.35
N LEU A 69 19.66 29.78 6.96
CA LEU A 69 18.44 30.28 6.32
C LEU A 69 18.36 29.71 4.88
N GLY A 70 17.78 28.53 4.75
CA GLY A 70 17.43 27.94 3.47
C GLY A 70 16.03 28.36 3.01
N LYS A 71 15.80 28.42 1.68
CA LYS A 71 14.42 28.43 1.16
C LYS A 71 13.78 27.10 1.48
N GLY A 72 12.85 27.09 2.44
CA GLY A 72 11.94 25.97 2.66
C GLY A 72 11.24 25.65 1.34
N ARG A 73 11.37 24.39 0.90
CA ARG A 73 10.70 23.93 -0.30
C ARG A 73 9.34 23.40 0.12
N ASP A 74 8.26 24.02 -0.34
CA ASP A 74 6.95 23.39 -0.22
C ASP A 74 7.02 22.01 -0.91
N VAL A 75 6.26 21.03 -0.45
CA VAL A 75 6.27 19.68 -1.05
C VAL A 75 4.86 19.13 -1.09
N GLY A 76 4.47 18.61 -2.26
CA GLY A 76 3.16 18.01 -2.44
C GLY A 76 3.11 16.60 -1.86
N MET A 77 1.90 16.06 -1.65
CA MET A 77 1.69 14.73 -1.05
C MET A 77 2.51 13.63 -1.74
N ASN A 78 2.53 13.60 -3.08
CA ASN A 78 3.29 12.61 -3.85
C ASN A 78 4.81 12.76 -3.70
N GLN A 79 5.33 13.97 -3.51
CA GLN A 79 6.76 14.18 -3.25
C GLN A 79 7.12 13.68 -1.86
N ILE A 80 6.30 13.99 -0.85
CA ILE A 80 6.53 13.53 0.52
C ILE A 80 6.45 12.01 0.60
N SER A 81 5.42 11.39 0.00
CA SER A 81 5.30 9.93 0.03
C SER A 81 6.45 9.22 -0.69
N ASN A 82 6.98 9.78 -1.79
CA ASN A 82 8.18 9.24 -2.43
C ASN A 82 9.42 9.39 -1.56
N PHE A 83 9.57 10.50 -0.84
CA PHE A 83 10.65 10.69 0.12
C PHE A 83 10.55 9.65 1.25
N GLU A 84 9.37 9.49 1.84
CA GLU A 84 9.12 8.52 2.91
C GLU A 84 9.31 7.07 2.44
N ALA A 85 8.88 6.74 1.22
CA ALA A 85 9.17 5.45 0.59
C ALA A 85 10.67 5.21 0.44
N LYS A 86 11.43 6.24 0.05
CA LYS A 86 12.89 6.18 -0.08
C LYS A 86 13.56 5.89 1.27
N VAL A 87 13.18 6.63 2.32
CA VAL A 87 13.74 6.46 3.66
C VAL A 87 13.34 5.10 4.25
N ALA A 88 12.09 4.66 4.05
CA ALA A 88 11.61 3.36 4.52
C ALA A 88 12.32 2.19 3.83
N ASN A 89 12.55 2.26 2.51
CA ASN A 89 13.36 1.28 1.79
C ASN A 89 14.79 1.25 2.31
N GLY A 90 15.41 2.42 2.47
CA GLY A 90 16.76 2.53 3.02
C GLY A 90 16.90 1.92 4.41
N ASN A 91 15.92 2.14 5.30
CA ASN A 91 15.89 1.50 6.62
C ASN A 91 15.68 -0.02 6.52
N GLY A 92 14.85 -0.51 5.59
CA GLY A 92 14.72 -1.94 5.34
C GLY A 92 16.04 -2.59 4.94
N GLU A 93 16.85 -1.91 4.12
CA GLU A 93 18.21 -2.37 3.77
C GLU A 93 19.16 -2.33 4.97
N GLN A 94 19.05 -1.30 5.83
CA GLN A 94 19.83 -1.22 7.06
C GLN A 94 19.53 -2.40 8.00
N THR A 95 18.26 -2.75 8.18
CA THR A 95 17.84 -3.92 8.99
C THR A 95 18.45 -5.22 8.49
N LEU A 96 18.57 -5.38 7.16
CA LEU A 96 19.17 -6.56 6.54
C LEU A 96 20.72 -6.50 6.49
N CYS A 97 21.32 -5.35 6.83
CA CYS A 97 22.74 -5.14 6.65
C CYS A 97 23.58 -5.71 7.81
N ARG A 98 24.73 -6.28 7.45
CA ARG A 98 25.76 -6.75 8.40
C ARG A 98 26.39 -5.62 9.21
N ASP A 99 26.33 -4.38 8.72
CA ASP A 99 26.94 -3.23 9.42
C ASP A 99 26.16 -2.91 10.70
N VAL A 100 24.82 -2.97 10.66
CA VAL A 100 23.98 -2.77 11.85
C VAL A 100 24.25 -3.86 12.88
N TYR A 101 24.38 -5.12 12.43
CA TYR A 101 24.77 -6.23 13.31
C TYR A 101 26.13 -5.98 13.99
N ARG A 102 27.14 -5.51 13.25
CA ARG A 102 28.47 -5.20 13.79
C ARG A 102 28.48 -4.00 14.72
N LEU A 103 27.70 -2.97 14.41
CA LEU A 103 27.53 -1.79 15.27
C LEU A 103 26.86 -2.18 16.58
N GLY A 104 25.83 -3.02 16.54
CA GLY A 104 25.14 -3.52 17.73
C GLY A 104 26.06 -4.24 18.72
N HIS A 105 27.11 -4.93 18.24
CA HIS A 105 28.10 -5.59 19.12
C HIS A 105 29.12 -4.62 19.75
N ARG A 106 29.22 -3.39 19.22
CA ARG A 106 30.19 -2.38 19.68
C ARG A 106 29.55 -1.25 20.46
N PHE A 107 28.24 -1.07 20.35
CA PHE A 107 27.50 -0.07 21.10
C PHE A 107 27.18 -0.58 22.51
N ASP A 108 27.33 0.32 23.48
CA ASP A 108 26.75 0.18 24.81
C ASP A 108 25.22 0.25 24.72
N PHE A 109 24.55 -0.15 25.81
CA PHE A 109 23.11 -0.27 25.86
C PHE A 109 22.38 1.03 25.42
N TYR A 110 22.84 2.19 25.88
CA TYR A 110 22.20 3.47 25.56
C TYR A 110 22.37 3.86 24.10
N ARG A 111 23.57 3.69 23.54
CA ARG A 111 23.83 3.92 22.11
C ARG A 111 23.05 2.94 21.24
N MET A 112 22.93 1.69 21.64
CA MET A 112 22.13 0.68 20.95
C MET A 112 20.63 1.04 20.99
N LEU A 113 20.12 1.47 22.14
CA LEU A 113 18.73 1.90 22.31
C LEU A 113 18.43 3.12 21.44
N SER A 114 19.32 4.11 21.44
CA SER A 114 19.24 5.30 20.60
C SER A 114 19.25 4.92 19.11
N MET A 115 20.14 4.02 18.69
CA MET A 115 20.19 3.54 17.31
C MET A 115 18.88 2.83 16.94
N TYR A 116 18.34 1.98 17.82
CA TYR A 116 17.08 1.27 17.58
C TYR A 116 15.93 2.25 17.35
N PHE A 117 15.68 3.18 18.27
CA PHE A 117 14.52 4.08 18.16
C PHE A 117 14.65 5.11 17.02
N THR A 118 15.86 5.53 16.67
CA THR A 118 16.08 6.53 15.60
C THR A 118 16.14 5.93 14.19
N THR A 119 16.45 4.63 14.07
CA THR A 119 16.60 3.95 12.77
C THR A 119 15.61 2.79 12.63
N VAL A 120 16.08 1.56 12.76
CA VAL A 120 15.37 0.31 12.45
C VAL A 120 14.08 0.13 13.27
N GLY A 121 14.12 0.44 14.57
CA GLY A 121 13.03 0.19 15.51
C GLY A 121 11.78 1.00 15.19
N PHE A 122 11.90 2.24 14.73
CA PHE A 122 10.76 3.05 14.33
C PHE A 122 9.96 2.42 13.17
N TYR A 123 10.66 1.96 12.12
CA TYR A 123 10.03 1.31 10.97
C TYR A 123 9.54 -0.11 11.27
N PHE A 124 10.29 -0.85 12.10
CA PHE A 124 9.88 -2.17 12.57
C PHE A 124 8.60 -2.09 13.39
N ASN A 125 8.53 -1.21 14.39
CA ASN A 125 7.34 -1.01 15.22
C ASN A 125 6.14 -0.57 14.37
N SER A 126 6.36 0.31 13.38
CA SER A 126 5.31 0.72 12.43
C SER A 126 4.75 -0.47 11.64
N MET A 127 5.61 -1.36 11.16
CA MET A 127 5.20 -2.57 10.46
C MET A 127 4.44 -3.53 11.37
N VAL A 128 4.94 -3.77 12.58
CA VAL A 128 4.28 -4.62 13.58
C VAL A 128 2.90 -4.08 13.92
N ALA A 129 2.73 -2.77 14.08
CA ALA A 129 1.44 -2.16 14.37
C ALA A 129 0.39 -2.47 13.28
N VAL A 130 0.76 -2.34 12.00
CA VAL A 130 -0.12 -2.67 10.88
C VAL A 130 -0.38 -4.18 10.80
N LEU A 131 0.62 -5.03 11.01
CA LEU A 131 0.44 -6.48 11.03
C LEU A 131 -0.51 -6.93 12.14
N THR A 132 -0.39 -6.35 13.34
CA THR A 132 -1.32 -6.60 14.45
C THR A 132 -2.75 -6.23 14.09
N LEU A 133 -2.96 -5.13 13.35
CA LEU A 133 -4.29 -4.76 12.85
C LEU A 133 -4.87 -5.83 11.90
N TYR A 134 -4.06 -6.36 11.00
CA TYR A 134 -4.47 -7.47 10.13
C TYR A 134 -4.81 -8.72 10.93
N VAL A 135 -3.92 -9.16 11.84
CA VAL A 135 -4.16 -10.33 12.70
C VAL A 135 -5.42 -10.14 13.54
N PHE A 136 -5.63 -8.93 14.08
CA PHE A 136 -6.82 -8.60 14.85
C PHE A 136 -8.09 -8.75 14.03
N LEU A 137 -8.17 -8.14 12.83
CA LEU A 137 -9.38 -8.19 12.00
C LEU A 137 -9.66 -9.59 11.44
N TYR A 138 -8.63 -10.30 10.98
CA TYR A 138 -8.79 -11.69 10.55
C TYR A 138 -9.15 -12.63 11.70
N GLY A 139 -8.58 -12.40 12.89
CA GLY A 139 -8.95 -13.12 14.11
C GLY A 139 -10.41 -12.88 14.47
N ARG A 140 -10.89 -11.63 14.38
CA ARG A 140 -12.31 -11.28 14.59
C ARG A 140 -13.22 -11.92 13.55
N LEU A 141 -12.83 -11.88 12.28
CA LEU A 141 -13.56 -12.55 11.21
C LEU A 141 -13.76 -14.04 11.53
N TYR A 142 -12.69 -14.72 11.96
CA TYR A 142 -12.74 -16.13 12.34
C TYR A 142 -13.68 -16.38 13.52
N LEU A 143 -13.64 -15.54 14.57
CA LEU A 143 -14.52 -15.67 15.74
C LEU A 143 -16.00 -15.48 15.39
N VAL A 144 -16.32 -14.51 14.53
CA VAL A 144 -17.69 -14.25 14.05
C VAL A 144 -18.19 -15.41 13.19
N LEU A 145 -17.41 -15.82 12.17
CA LEU A 145 -17.86 -16.84 11.22
C LEU A 145 -17.93 -18.24 11.82
N SER A 146 -17.09 -18.56 12.82
CA SER A 146 -17.18 -19.83 13.55
C SER A 146 -18.37 -19.91 14.51
N GLY A 147 -19.02 -18.78 14.81
CA GLY A 147 -20.07 -18.71 15.84
C GLY A 147 -19.55 -18.75 17.27
N LEU A 148 -18.23 -18.91 17.48
CA LEU A 148 -17.60 -18.92 18.80
C LEU A 148 -17.84 -17.60 19.54
N GLU A 149 -17.83 -16.48 18.83
CA GLU A 149 -18.13 -15.17 19.41
C GLU A 149 -19.55 -15.10 20.01
N LYS A 150 -20.54 -15.64 19.30
CA LYS A 150 -21.92 -15.71 19.79
C LYS A 150 -22.00 -16.59 21.04
N SER A 151 -21.32 -17.75 21.04
CA SER A 151 -21.28 -18.64 22.19
C SER A 151 -20.62 -18.00 23.42
N ILE A 152 -19.52 -17.26 23.24
CA ILE A 152 -18.82 -16.55 24.33
C ILE A 152 -19.72 -15.46 24.93
N LEU A 153 -20.43 -14.69 24.11
CA LEU A 153 -21.27 -13.58 24.57
C LEU A 153 -22.60 -14.06 25.20
N GLN A 154 -23.07 -15.24 24.82
CA GLN A 154 -24.26 -15.85 25.41
C GLN A 154 -23.97 -16.54 26.75
N ASP A 155 -22.69 -16.80 27.09
CA ASP A 155 -22.31 -17.35 28.38
C ASP A 155 -22.63 -16.34 29.52
N PRO A 156 -23.54 -16.69 30.45
CA PRO A 156 -23.90 -15.81 31.57
C PRO A 156 -22.71 -15.46 32.49
N ARG A 157 -21.61 -16.23 32.47
CA ARG A 157 -20.39 -15.92 33.24
C ARG A 157 -19.59 -14.75 32.69
N ILE A 158 -19.74 -14.46 31.39
CA ILE A 158 -18.95 -13.45 30.65
C ILE A 158 -19.80 -12.20 30.36
N LYS A 159 -21.13 -12.30 30.48
CA LYS A 159 -22.06 -11.19 30.36
C LYS A 159 -21.80 -10.18 31.50
N ASN A 160 -21.27 -9.00 31.15
CA ASN A 160 -20.96 -7.85 32.03
C ASN A 160 -19.58 -7.80 32.72
N ILE A 161 -18.49 -8.22 32.06
CA ILE A 161 -17.14 -7.88 32.55
C ILE A 161 -16.83 -6.40 32.23
N LYS A 162 -17.41 -5.47 33.01
CA LYS A 162 -17.12 -4.02 32.94
C LYS A 162 -15.61 -3.69 32.93
N PRO A 163 -14.73 -4.40 33.67
CA PRO A 163 -13.29 -4.16 33.60
C PRO A 163 -12.69 -4.43 32.21
N PHE A 164 -13.16 -5.45 31.51
CA PHE A 164 -12.70 -5.79 30.16
C PHE A 164 -13.15 -4.75 29.15
N GLU A 165 -14.41 -4.30 29.26
CA GLU A 165 -14.95 -3.22 28.44
C GLU A 165 -14.16 -1.90 28.64
N ASN A 166 -13.88 -1.53 29.90
CA ASN A 166 -13.09 -0.35 30.21
C ASN A 166 -11.64 -0.47 29.72
N ALA A 167 -11.01 -1.64 29.82
CA ALA A 167 -9.66 -1.87 29.32
C ALA A 167 -9.58 -1.72 27.80
N LEU A 168 -10.55 -2.25 27.05
CA LEU A 168 -10.65 -2.11 25.59
C LEU A 168 -10.91 -0.66 25.17
N ALA A 169 -11.82 0.03 25.83
CA ALA A 169 -12.10 1.44 25.55
C ALA A 169 -10.84 2.29 25.78
N THR A 170 -10.14 2.06 26.89
CA THR A 170 -8.86 2.74 27.21
C THR A 170 -7.80 2.47 26.14
N GLN A 171 -7.65 1.21 25.72
CA GLN A 171 -6.73 0.83 24.64
C GLN A 171 -7.05 1.57 23.32
N SER A 172 -8.33 1.68 22.93
CA SER A 172 -8.70 2.35 21.68
C SER A 172 -8.33 3.84 21.66
N VAL A 173 -8.48 4.55 22.79
CA VAL A 173 -8.10 5.97 22.91
C VAL A 173 -6.59 6.15 22.79
N PHE A 174 -5.82 5.23 23.36
CA PHE A 174 -4.36 5.22 23.22
C PHE A 174 -3.90 4.81 21.81
N GLN A 175 -4.60 3.88 21.15
CA GLN A 175 -4.33 3.44 19.78
C GLN A 175 -4.65 4.51 18.71
N LEU A 176 -5.51 5.49 19.00
CA LEU A 176 -5.76 6.64 18.13
C LEU A 176 -4.56 7.61 18.00
N GLY A 177 -3.40 7.26 18.58
CA GLY A 177 -2.15 7.99 18.38
C GLY A 177 -1.90 9.10 19.40
N THR A 178 -2.72 9.22 20.44
CA THR A 178 -2.55 10.20 21.53
C THR A 178 -1.19 10.08 22.21
N LEU A 179 -0.70 8.86 22.46
CA LEU A 179 0.63 8.61 23.03
C LEU A 179 1.78 8.99 22.10
N LEU A 180 1.60 8.91 20.78
CA LEU A 180 2.61 9.33 19.82
C LEU A 180 2.72 10.86 19.73
N ILE A 181 1.66 11.57 20.10
CA ILE A 181 1.59 13.03 20.04
C ILE A 181 2.05 13.66 21.36
N LEU A 182 1.95 12.94 22.48
CA LEU A 182 2.34 13.45 23.79
C LEU A 182 3.77 14.01 23.84
N PRO A 183 4.81 13.33 23.30
CA PRO A 183 6.17 13.90 23.30
C PRO A 183 6.25 15.23 22.56
N MET A 184 5.54 15.37 21.44
CA MET A 184 5.50 16.60 20.66
C MET A 184 4.80 17.74 21.43
N ILE A 185 3.69 17.46 22.12
CA ILE A 185 3.03 18.47 22.96
C ILE A 185 3.95 18.93 24.09
N MET A 186 4.68 18.00 24.72
CA MET A 186 5.63 18.31 25.79
C MET A 186 6.79 19.15 25.28
N GLU A 187 7.37 18.81 24.12
CA GLU A 187 8.45 19.57 23.50
C GLU A 187 8.02 21.00 23.16
N VAL A 188 6.90 21.17 22.46
CA VAL A 188 6.36 22.49 22.13
C VAL A 188 5.94 23.25 23.40
N GLY A 189 5.43 22.55 24.41
CA GLY A 189 5.06 23.12 25.70
C GLY A 189 6.26 23.69 26.45
N LEU A 190 7.40 23.00 26.42
CA LEU A 190 8.65 23.44 27.02
C LEU A 190 9.31 24.60 26.25
N GLU A 191 9.28 24.56 24.91
CA GLU A 191 9.93 25.59 24.09
C GLU A 191 9.11 26.89 23.98
N LYS A 192 7.78 26.78 23.88
CA LYS A 192 6.89 27.89 23.49
C LYS A 192 5.75 28.15 24.49
N GLY A 193 5.66 27.35 25.56
CA GLY A 193 4.60 27.43 26.57
C GLY A 193 3.38 26.54 26.27
N PHE A 194 2.78 25.98 27.32
CA PHE A 194 1.68 25.01 27.23
C PHE A 194 0.41 25.55 26.55
N GLY A 195 0.05 26.82 26.76
CA GLY A 195 -1.12 27.42 26.10
C GLY A 195 -0.96 27.46 24.58
N LYS A 196 0.23 27.81 24.10
CA LYS A 196 0.55 27.81 22.67
C LYS A 196 0.66 26.39 22.11
N ALA A 197 1.21 25.44 22.89
CA ALA A 197 1.23 24.03 22.51
C ALA A 197 -0.19 23.46 22.31
N LEU A 198 -1.14 23.81 23.19
CA LEU A 198 -2.54 23.39 23.03
C LEU A 198 -3.19 24.00 21.79
N ALA A 199 -2.95 25.29 21.52
CA ALA A 199 -3.45 25.95 20.31
C ALA A 199 -2.85 25.34 19.03
N GLU A 200 -1.54 25.11 19.00
CA GLU A 200 -0.86 24.43 17.88
C GLU A 200 -1.41 23.01 17.69
N PHE A 201 -1.66 22.26 18.77
CA PHE A 201 -2.25 20.93 18.70
C PHE A 201 -3.66 20.96 18.08
N ILE A 202 -4.54 21.86 18.50
CA ILE A 202 -5.90 22.01 17.93
C ILE A 202 -5.81 22.35 16.44
N ILE A 203 -4.93 23.29 16.06
CA ILE A 203 -4.72 23.66 14.66
C ILE A 203 -4.25 22.47 13.83
N MET A 204 -3.32 21.65 14.35
CA MET A 204 -2.87 20.43 13.67
C MET A 204 -4.02 19.43 13.43
N GLN A 205 -4.95 19.28 14.39
CA GLN A 205 -6.12 18.42 14.18
C GLN A 205 -7.02 18.96 13.07
N LEU A 206 -7.29 20.28 13.06
CA LEU A 206 -8.11 20.94 12.04
C LEU A 206 -7.49 20.88 10.64
N GLN A 207 -6.16 20.83 10.55
CA GLN A 207 -5.40 20.63 9.30
C GLN A 207 -5.34 19.18 8.84
N LEU A 208 -6.10 18.26 9.45
CA LEU A 208 -6.14 16.84 9.15
C LEU A 208 -4.78 16.13 9.33
N ALA A 209 -3.96 16.57 10.30
CA ALA A 209 -2.71 15.89 10.63
C ALA A 209 -2.89 14.38 10.91
N PRO A 210 -3.92 13.91 11.65
CA PRO A 210 -4.12 12.48 11.87
C PRO A 210 -4.28 11.69 10.56
N MET A 211 -4.99 12.25 9.59
CA MET A 211 -5.16 11.62 8.27
C MET A 211 -3.83 11.55 7.53
N PHE A 212 -3.09 12.65 7.51
CA PHE A 212 -1.78 12.72 6.88
C PHE A 212 -0.83 11.66 7.47
N PHE A 213 -0.70 11.59 8.79
CA PHE A 213 0.20 10.65 9.45
C PHE A 213 -0.22 9.19 9.31
N THR A 214 -1.53 8.92 9.38
CA THR A 214 -2.07 7.56 9.20
C THR A 214 -1.82 7.06 7.78
N PHE A 215 -1.92 7.92 6.78
CA PHE A 215 -1.52 7.59 5.41
C PHE A 215 -0.02 7.29 5.30
N HIS A 216 0.83 8.12 5.92
CA HIS A 216 2.28 7.94 5.88
C HIS A 216 2.74 6.66 6.60
N LEU A 217 2.01 6.23 7.65
CA LEU A 217 2.24 4.93 8.30
C LEU A 217 2.10 3.76 7.29
N GLY A 218 1.12 3.83 6.39
CA GLY A 218 0.91 2.86 5.31
C GLY A 218 2.09 2.84 4.32
N THR A 219 2.55 4.02 3.91
CA THR A 219 3.72 4.19 3.03
C THR A 219 4.96 3.54 3.67
N LYS A 220 5.30 3.93 4.91
CA LYS A 220 6.47 3.41 5.64
C LYS A 220 6.43 1.90 5.75
N THR A 221 5.30 1.35 6.19
CA THR A 221 5.12 -0.08 6.38
C THR A 221 5.23 -0.87 5.08
N HIS A 222 4.62 -0.39 3.98
CA HIS A 222 4.65 -1.09 2.70
C HIS A 222 6.07 -1.21 2.16
N TYR A 223 6.81 -0.11 2.10
CA TYR A 223 8.16 -0.08 1.51
C TYR A 223 9.19 -0.77 2.41
N TYR A 224 9.09 -0.58 3.73
CA TYR A 224 9.92 -1.29 4.70
C TYR A 224 9.71 -2.82 4.63
N GLY A 225 8.45 -3.28 4.71
CA GLY A 225 8.12 -4.71 4.64
C GLY A 225 8.49 -5.36 3.32
N ARG A 226 8.26 -4.67 2.19
CA ARG A 226 8.66 -5.16 0.85
C ARG A 226 10.18 -5.34 0.75
N THR A 227 10.95 -4.42 1.31
CA THR A 227 12.41 -4.50 1.32
C THR A 227 12.89 -5.66 2.20
N ILE A 228 12.25 -5.90 3.35
CA ILE A 228 12.58 -7.06 4.20
C ILE A 228 12.31 -8.39 3.50
N LEU A 229 11.14 -8.52 2.85
CA LEU A 229 10.72 -9.78 2.25
C LEU A 229 11.48 -10.11 0.96
N HIS A 230 11.60 -9.13 0.05
CA HIS A 230 12.11 -9.39 -1.30
C HIS A 230 13.49 -8.78 -1.57
N GLY A 231 13.94 -7.85 -0.71
CA GLY A 231 15.13 -7.05 -0.97
C GLY A 231 14.97 -6.12 -2.17
N GLY A 232 16.07 -5.44 -2.54
CA GLY A 232 16.16 -4.63 -3.75
C GLY A 232 15.36 -3.34 -3.68
N ALA A 233 15.83 -2.39 -2.86
CA ALA A 233 15.28 -1.05 -2.85
C ALA A 233 15.40 -0.43 -4.25
N LYS A 234 14.27 0.03 -4.81
CA LYS A 234 14.27 0.77 -6.07
C LYS A 234 14.37 2.25 -5.75
N TYR A 235 15.35 2.94 -6.35
CA TYR A 235 15.41 4.39 -6.28
C TYR A 235 14.13 4.98 -6.86
N ARG A 236 13.45 5.81 -6.07
CA ARG A 236 12.34 6.64 -6.53
C ARG A 236 12.80 8.08 -6.47
N GLY A 237 12.88 8.71 -7.63
CA GLY A 237 13.24 10.12 -7.72
C GLY A 237 12.16 10.96 -7.06
N THR A 238 12.53 11.70 -6.02
CA THR A 238 11.71 12.79 -5.50
C THR A 238 11.82 13.94 -6.51
N GLY A 239 10.86 14.02 -7.43
CA GLY A 239 10.88 15.01 -8.51
C GLY A 239 11.00 16.44 -7.99
N ARG A 240 11.72 17.31 -8.72
CA ARG A 240 11.92 18.73 -8.36
C ARG A 240 10.86 19.66 -8.95
N GLY A 241 9.59 19.23 -9.03
CA GLY A 241 8.47 20.02 -9.56
C GLY A 241 7.90 21.09 -8.62
N PHE A 242 7.04 21.95 -9.18
CA PHE A 242 6.23 22.92 -8.44
C PHE A 242 5.13 22.21 -7.63
N VAL A 243 4.85 22.75 -6.46
CA VAL A 243 4.17 22.03 -5.36
C VAL A 243 2.67 22.09 -5.46
N VAL A 244 2.16 23.17 -6.07
CA VAL A 244 0.74 23.46 -6.27
C VAL A 244 0.21 22.75 -7.53
N ARG A 245 0.88 21.71 -8.02
CA ARG A 245 0.45 21.00 -9.23
C ARG A 245 -0.52 19.88 -8.85
N HIS A 246 -1.70 19.93 -9.47
CA HIS A 246 -2.67 18.85 -9.47
C HIS A 246 -2.06 17.56 -10.04
N ALA A 247 -2.15 16.46 -9.28
CA ALA A 247 -1.76 15.13 -9.70
C ALA A 247 -2.96 14.37 -10.27
N LYS A 248 -2.79 13.77 -11.46
CA LYS A 248 -3.87 13.07 -12.15
C LYS A 248 -4.30 11.79 -11.43
N PHE A 249 -5.54 11.37 -11.61
CA PHE A 249 -6.06 10.09 -11.08
C PHE A 249 -5.18 8.88 -11.46
N ALA A 250 -4.76 8.76 -12.71
CA ALA A 250 -3.89 7.67 -13.16
C ALA A 250 -2.50 7.69 -12.49
N GLU A 251 -1.99 8.86 -12.13
CA GLU A 251 -0.71 9.00 -11.41
C GLU A 251 -0.85 8.56 -9.95
N ASN A 252 -1.87 9.08 -9.24
CA ASN A 252 -2.15 8.70 -7.86
C ASN A 252 -2.45 7.20 -7.73
N TYR A 253 -3.20 6.64 -8.68
CA TYR A 253 -3.51 5.21 -8.70
C TYR A 253 -2.26 4.35 -8.83
N ARG A 254 -1.39 4.64 -9.79
CA ARG A 254 -0.16 3.88 -9.99
C ARG A 254 0.77 3.96 -8.78
N MET A 255 0.78 5.10 -8.10
CA MET A 255 1.62 5.31 -6.92
C MET A 255 1.09 4.59 -5.67
N TYR A 256 -0.22 4.59 -5.46
CA TYR A 256 -0.84 4.15 -4.20
C TYR A 256 -1.61 2.83 -4.27
N SER A 257 -1.82 2.25 -5.46
CA SER A 257 -2.59 1.00 -5.64
C SER A 257 -2.13 -0.12 -4.68
N ARG A 258 -0.85 -0.54 -4.74
CA ARG A 258 -0.33 -1.63 -3.88
C ARG A 258 -0.01 -1.22 -2.44
N SER A 259 0.36 0.05 -2.25
CA SER A 259 0.81 0.52 -0.94
C SER A 259 -0.35 0.81 0.01
N HIS A 260 -1.47 1.31 -0.52
CA HIS A 260 -2.63 1.76 0.26
C HIS A 260 -3.94 1.17 -0.24
N PHE A 261 -4.34 1.41 -1.49
CA PHE A 261 -5.71 1.13 -1.95
C PHE A 261 -6.11 -0.33 -1.84
N VAL A 262 -5.26 -1.24 -2.33
CA VAL A 262 -5.44 -2.68 -2.20
C VAL A 262 -5.63 -3.10 -0.76
N LYS A 263 -4.75 -2.61 0.12
CA LYS A 263 -4.74 -2.94 1.54
C LYS A 263 -5.98 -2.39 2.23
N ALA A 264 -6.36 -1.16 1.92
CA ALA A 264 -7.52 -0.50 2.48
C ALA A 264 -8.82 -1.16 2.04
N LEU A 265 -8.94 -1.62 0.79
CA LEU A 265 -10.10 -2.38 0.33
C LEU A 265 -10.19 -3.76 0.98
N GLU A 266 -9.07 -4.45 1.20
CA GLU A 266 -9.06 -5.71 1.97
C GLU A 266 -9.60 -5.49 3.39
N LEU A 267 -9.09 -4.45 4.07
CA LEU A 267 -9.56 -4.07 5.40
C LEU A 267 -11.02 -3.59 5.40
N LEU A 268 -11.45 -2.89 4.36
CA LEU A 268 -12.84 -2.47 4.17
C LEU A 268 -13.77 -3.69 4.08
N ILE A 269 -13.41 -4.70 3.28
CA ILE A 269 -14.20 -5.94 3.16
C ILE A 269 -14.26 -6.64 4.52
N LEU A 270 -13.15 -6.71 5.28
CA LEU A 270 -13.17 -7.26 6.65
C LEU A 270 -14.16 -6.52 7.55
N LEU A 271 -14.13 -5.19 7.54
CA LEU A 271 -15.01 -4.36 8.36
C LEU A 271 -16.47 -4.48 7.94
N VAL A 272 -16.77 -4.59 6.64
CA VAL A 272 -18.13 -4.81 6.13
C VAL A 272 -18.65 -6.19 6.51
N VAL A 273 -17.82 -7.24 6.40
CA VAL A 273 -18.21 -8.60 6.83
C VAL A 273 -18.41 -8.65 8.35
N TYR A 274 -17.53 -8.00 9.12
CA TYR A 274 -17.68 -7.86 10.57
C TYR A 274 -18.96 -7.10 10.93
N LEU A 275 -19.30 -6.03 10.19
CA LEU A 275 -20.55 -5.30 10.36
C LEU A 275 -21.77 -6.17 10.03
N ALA A 276 -21.71 -6.97 8.97
CA ALA A 276 -22.82 -7.81 8.51
C ALA A 276 -23.12 -8.96 9.48
N TYR A 277 -22.09 -9.70 9.92
CA TYR A 277 -22.25 -10.92 10.73
C TYR A 277 -22.03 -10.72 12.24
N GLY A 278 -21.42 -9.61 12.67
CA GLY A 278 -21.12 -9.30 14.09
C GLY A 278 -22.32 -8.79 14.91
N SER A 279 -23.51 -9.40 14.75
CA SER A 279 -24.76 -8.93 15.38
C SER A 279 -24.69 -8.88 16.92
N SER A 280 -23.93 -9.78 17.55
CA SER A 280 -23.81 -9.88 19.00
C SER A 280 -23.01 -8.73 19.66
N TYR A 281 -22.13 -8.06 18.91
CA TYR A 281 -21.32 -6.94 19.43
C TYR A 281 -21.98 -5.58 19.19
N ARG A 282 -22.89 -5.48 18.22
CA ARG A 282 -23.55 -4.23 17.80
C ARG A 282 -24.34 -3.53 18.92
N SER A 283 -24.83 -4.28 19.91
CA SER A 283 -25.58 -3.72 21.04
C SER A 283 -24.69 -3.11 22.13
N SER A 284 -23.36 -3.26 22.06
CA SER A 284 -22.42 -2.70 23.03
C SER A 284 -21.67 -1.50 22.44
N SER A 285 -21.46 -0.47 23.27
CA SER A 285 -20.65 0.72 22.94
C SER A 285 -19.21 0.35 22.54
N LEU A 286 -18.73 -0.81 22.96
CA LEU A 286 -17.43 -1.39 22.60
C LEU A 286 -17.20 -1.57 21.11
N TYR A 287 -18.25 -1.91 20.35
CA TYR A 287 -18.13 -2.08 18.91
C TYR A 287 -17.62 -0.80 18.25
N VAL A 288 -18.20 0.34 18.64
CA VAL A 288 -17.86 1.64 18.07
C VAL A 288 -16.42 2.03 18.43
N TYR A 289 -16.02 1.89 19.70
CA TYR A 289 -14.67 2.25 20.13
C TYR A 289 -13.57 1.47 19.43
N VAL A 290 -13.77 0.16 19.23
CA VAL A 290 -12.77 -0.70 18.58
C VAL A 290 -12.73 -0.46 17.08
N THR A 291 -13.88 -0.29 16.43
CA THR A 291 -13.96 -0.23 14.96
C THR A 291 -13.73 1.16 14.38
N ILE A 292 -14.01 2.24 15.11
CA ILE A 292 -13.92 3.62 14.59
C ILE A 292 -12.49 3.97 14.13
N SER A 293 -11.47 3.50 14.86
CA SER A 293 -10.07 3.70 14.49
C SER A 293 -9.70 2.97 13.19
N MET A 294 -10.29 1.79 12.96
CA MET A 294 -10.07 0.98 11.75
C MET A 294 -10.80 1.57 10.54
N TRP A 295 -12.04 2.02 10.72
CA TRP A 295 -12.77 2.77 9.70
C TRP A 295 -12.03 4.06 9.31
N PHE A 296 -11.53 4.79 10.31
CA PHE A 296 -10.72 5.98 10.08
C PHE A 296 -9.43 5.65 9.30
N LEU A 297 -8.72 4.58 9.66
CA LEU A 297 -7.52 4.14 8.93
C LEU A 297 -7.82 3.81 7.46
N VAL A 298 -8.89 3.04 7.20
CA VAL A 298 -9.33 2.70 5.83
C VAL A 298 -9.68 3.96 5.05
N PHE A 299 -10.43 4.88 5.65
CA PHE A 299 -10.77 6.16 5.05
C PHE A 299 -9.51 6.98 4.70
N CYS A 300 -8.55 7.06 5.62
CA CYS A 300 -7.29 7.76 5.38
C CYS A 300 -6.50 7.15 4.23
N TRP A 301 -6.38 5.83 4.17
CA TRP A 301 -5.64 5.13 3.10
C TRP A 301 -6.28 5.25 1.72
N LEU A 302 -7.61 5.37 1.65
CA LEU A 302 -8.33 5.56 0.39
C LEU A 302 -8.33 7.03 -0.08
N PHE A 303 -8.61 7.98 0.82
CA PHE A 303 -8.99 9.34 0.41
C PHE A 303 -7.95 10.43 0.68
N ALA A 304 -6.95 10.20 1.55
CA ALA A 304 -5.90 11.19 1.79
C ALA A 304 -5.17 11.68 0.52
N PRO A 305 -4.81 10.85 -0.49
CA PRO A 305 -4.08 11.35 -1.65
C PRO A 305 -4.93 12.29 -2.51
N PHE A 306 -6.26 12.28 -2.38
CA PHE A 306 -7.16 13.17 -3.11
C PHE A 306 -7.47 14.44 -2.30
N ILE A 307 -7.65 14.31 -0.99
CA ILE A 307 -7.86 15.44 -0.08
C ILE A 307 -6.64 16.37 -0.09
N PHE A 308 -5.42 15.82 -0.11
CA PHE A 308 -4.17 16.59 -0.17
C PHE A 308 -3.69 16.91 -1.60
N ASN A 309 -4.54 16.70 -2.62
CA ASN A 309 -4.23 17.03 -4.01
C ASN A 309 -4.95 18.32 -4.43
N PRO A 310 -4.22 19.40 -4.78
CA PRO A 310 -4.83 20.65 -5.24
C PRO A 310 -5.80 20.43 -6.42
N SER A 311 -6.91 21.17 -6.45
CA SER A 311 -7.92 21.13 -7.51
C SER A 311 -8.54 19.73 -7.76
N CYS A 312 -8.45 18.81 -6.81
CA CYS A 312 -8.96 17.45 -7.00
C CYS A 312 -10.50 17.37 -7.03
N PHE A 313 -11.19 18.31 -6.40
CA PHE A 313 -12.66 18.37 -6.37
C PHE A 313 -13.22 19.39 -7.37
N GLU A 314 -12.44 19.83 -8.36
CA GLU A 314 -12.92 20.69 -9.44
C GLU A 314 -13.52 19.82 -10.55
N TRP A 315 -14.82 19.97 -10.85
CA TRP A 315 -15.54 19.11 -11.80
C TRP A 315 -14.84 18.94 -13.15
N HIS A 316 -14.40 20.04 -13.77
CA HIS A 316 -13.72 19.98 -15.07
C HIS A 316 -12.44 19.14 -15.03
N LYS A 317 -11.62 19.30 -13.97
CA LYS A 317 -10.40 18.51 -13.77
C LYS A 317 -10.71 17.04 -13.51
N THR A 318 -11.73 16.76 -12.70
CA THR A 318 -12.16 15.38 -12.41
C THR A 318 -12.60 14.64 -13.66
N VAL A 319 -13.34 15.30 -14.57
CA VAL A 319 -13.74 14.72 -15.84
C VAL A 319 -12.53 14.42 -16.72
N ASP A 320 -11.60 15.37 -16.85
CA ASP A 320 -10.36 15.19 -17.61
C ASP A 320 -9.54 13.99 -17.07
N ASP A 321 -9.36 13.94 -15.75
CA ASP A 321 -8.66 12.88 -15.05
C ASP A 321 -9.31 11.50 -15.20
N TRP A 322 -10.65 11.46 -15.17
CA TRP A 322 -11.39 10.23 -15.42
C TRP A 322 -11.15 9.72 -16.84
N THR A 323 -11.16 10.61 -17.83
CA THR A 323 -10.88 10.23 -19.22
C THR A 323 -9.43 9.77 -19.42
N ASP A 324 -8.47 10.40 -18.74
CA ASP A 324 -7.05 10.02 -18.76
C ASP A 324 -6.84 8.62 -18.14
N TRP A 325 -7.44 8.38 -16.97
CA TRP A 325 -7.42 7.06 -16.32
C TRP A 325 -8.09 5.99 -17.19
N TRP A 326 -9.24 6.30 -17.80
CA TRP A 326 -9.92 5.39 -18.71
C TRP A 326 -9.05 5.00 -19.90
N LYS A 327 -8.38 5.98 -20.53
CA LYS A 327 -7.45 5.76 -21.64
C LYS A 327 -6.28 4.89 -21.21
N TRP A 328 -5.68 5.17 -20.06
CA TRP A 328 -4.58 4.37 -19.50
C TRP A 328 -4.98 2.92 -19.21
N MET A 329 -6.17 2.70 -18.62
CA MET A 329 -6.72 1.36 -18.37
C MET A 329 -7.05 0.59 -19.66
N SER A 330 -7.51 1.30 -20.68
CA SER A 330 -7.92 0.70 -21.96
C SER A 330 -6.74 0.34 -22.86
N ASN A 331 -5.59 1.00 -22.69
CA ASN A 331 -4.43 0.81 -23.54
C ASN A 331 -3.71 -0.52 -23.23
N ARG A 332 -3.77 -1.50 -24.15
CA ARG A 332 -2.99 -2.74 -24.05
C ARG A 332 -1.51 -2.45 -24.28
N GLY A 333 -0.67 -3.10 -23.50
CA GLY A 333 0.78 -2.90 -23.55
C GLY A 333 1.37 -3.39 -24.86
N GLY A 334 2.61 -2.98 -25.10
CA GLY A 334 3.45 -3.39 -26.22
C GLY A 334 4.91 -3.36 -25.77
N ILE A 335 5.81 -3.90 -26.59
CA ILE A 335 7.22 -4.05 -26.23
C ILE A 335 7.84 -2.65 -26.03
N GLY A 336 8.27 -2.34 -24.81
CA GLY A 336 8.98 -1.09 -24.48
C GLY A 336 8.11 0.11 -24.08
N LEU A 337 6.79 -0.07 -23.92
CA LEU A 337 5.91 1.00 -23.43
C LEU A 337 6.19 1.36 -21.96
N ALA A 338 6.15 2.65 -21.66
CA ALA A 338 6.36 3.16 -20.31
C ALA A 338 5.14 2.88 -19.39
N PRO A 339 5.35 2.66 -18.07
CA PRO A 339 4.25 2.46 -17.09
C PRO A 339 3.19 3.58 -17.07
N GLU A 340 3.57 4.79 -17.50
CA GLU A 340 2.70 5.96 -17.61
C GLU A 340 1.66 5.85 -18.72
N GLN A 341 1.95 5.07 -19.76
CA GLN A 341 1.15 5.07 -20.99
C GLN A 341 0.18 3.89 -21.07
N SER A 342 0.45 2.80 -20.33
CA SER A 342 -0.37 1.59 -20.36
C SER A 342 -0.45 0.94 -18.99
N TRP A 343 -1.67 0.54 -18.61
CA TRP A 343 -1.91 -0.27 -17.41
C TRP A 343 -1.13 -1.58 -17.41
N GLU A 344 -0.98 -2.22 -18.56
CA GLU A 344 -0.29 -3.51 -18.66
C GLU A 344 1.21 -3.38 -18.39
N ALA A 345 1.84 -2.34 -18.94
CA ALA A 345 3.25 -2.04 -18.66
C ALA A 345 3.46 -1.74 -17.17
N TRP A 346 2.57 -0.96 -16.57
CA TRP A 346 2.59 -0.69 -15.13
C TRP A 346 2.41 -1.98 -14.31
N TRP A 347 1.40 -2.80 -14.62
CA TRP A 347 1.12 -4.05 -13.93
C TRP A 347 2.32 -5.00 -13.96
N VAL A 348 2.98 -5.17 -15.11
CA VAL A 348 4.19 -5.99 -15.22
C VAL A 348 5.35 -5.39 -14.42
N SER A 349 5.50 -4.07 -14.42
CA SER A 349 6.56 -3.38 -13.67
C SER A 349 6.37 -3.48 -12.15
N GLU A 350 5.12 -3.49 -11.68
CA GLU A 350 4.82 -3.52 -10.24
C GLU A 350 5.21 -4.88 -9.63
N HIS A 351 4.99 -5.97 -10.37
CA HIS A 351 5.31 -7.34 -9.95
C HIS A 351 6.75 -7.77 -10.26
N GLU A 352 7.59 -6.87 -10.76
CA GLU A 352 8.98 -7.21 -11.14
C GLU A 352 9.81 -7.72 -9.95
N HIS A 353 9.54 -7.20 -8.74
CA HIS A 353 10.22 -7.61 -7.51
C HIS A 353 10.07 -9.10 -7.20
N LEU A 354 8.93 -9.72 -7.52
CA LEU A 354 8.68 -11.15 -7.29
C LEU A 354 9.56 -12.05 -8.17
N LYS A 355 9.97 -11.57 -9.36
CA LYS A 355 10.87 -12.33 -10.25
C LYS A 355 12.23 -12.60 -9.61
N ASN A 356 12.67 -11.71 -8.72
CA ASN A 356 13.96 -11.77 -8.04
C ASN A 356 13.85 -12.22 -6.57
N GLY A 357 12.64 -12.47 -6.05
CA GLY A 357 12.41 -12.88 -4.66
C GLY A 357 12.87 -14.31 -4.34
N THR A 358 13.43 -14.53 -3.15
CA THR A 358 13.94 -15.84 -2.69
C THR A 358 12.83 -16.89 -2.57
N ILE A 359 13.18 -18.20 -2.55
CA ILE A 359 12.19 -19.27 -2.36
C ILE A 359 11.41 -19.05 -1.04
N ARG A 360 12.10 -18.66 0.03
CA ARG A 360 11.48 -18.37 1.33
C ARG A 360 10.48 -17.22 1.24
N SER A 361 10.84 -16.13 0.56
CA SER A 361 9.93 -14.99 0.41
C SER A 361 8.73 -15.32 -0.46
N LEU A 362 8.92 -16.09 -1.54
CA LEU A 362 7.83 -16.57 -2.39
C LEU A 362 6.88 -17.53 -1.65
N LEU A 363 7.40 -18.43 -0.82
CA LEU A 363 6.58 -19.29 0.03
C LEU A 363 5.80 -18.48 1.08
N LEU A 364 6.42 -17.44 1.64
CA LEU A 364 5.74 -16.56 2.59
C LEU A 364 4.59 -15.79 1.92
N GLU A 365 4.78 -15.27 0.71
CA GLU A 365 3.70 -14.65 -0.08
C GLU A 365 2.55 -15.64 -0.36
N LEU A 366 2.89 -16.89 -0.68
CA LEU A 366 1.91 -17.96 -0.86
C LEU A 366 1.12 -18.19 0.44
N VAL A 367 1.79 -18.36 1.57
CA VAL A 367 1.13 -18.54 2.88
C VAL A 367 0.26 -17.35 3.23
N LEU A 368 0.76 -16.13 3.02
CA LEU A 368 -0.02 -14.91 3.25
C LEU A 368 -1.26 -14.84 2.36
N SER A 369 -1.21 -15.32 1.12
CA SER A 369 -2.36 -15.31 0.21
C SER A 369 -3.49 -16.26 0.65
N LEU A 370 -3.17 -17.37 1.32
CA LEU A 370 -4.15 -18.34 1.81
C LEU A 370 -5.20 -17.74 2.74
N ARG A 371 -4.88 -16.64 3.43
CA ARG A 371 -5.82 -15.94 4.32
C ARG A 371 -7.11 -15.52 3.61
N LEU A 372 -7.05 -15.26 2.30
CA LEU A 372 -8.20 -14.85 1.50
C LEU A 372 -9.21 -15.98 1.29
N LEU A 373 -8.82 -17.25 1.48
CA LEU A 373 -9.73 -18.39 1.42
C LEU A 373 -10.70 -18.43 2.60
N ILE A 374 -10.35 -17.80 3.72
CA ILE A 374 -11.18 -17.74 4.93
C ILE A 374 -12.53 -17.07 4.63
N TYR A 375 -12.56 -16.08 3.72
CA TYR A 375 -13.80 -15.40 3.33
C TYR A 375 -14.80 -16.36 2.70
N GLN A 376 -14.40 -17.06 1.63
CA GLN A 376 -15.29 -18.00 0.95
C GLN A 376 -15.66 -19.16 1.86
N TYR A 377 -14.69 -19.75 2.55
CA TYR A 377 -14.97 -20.86 3.45
C TYR A 377 -15.97 -20.45 4.53
N GLY A 378 -15.77 -19.31 5.19
CA GLY A 378 -16.64 -18.89 6.27
C GLY A 378 -18.00 -18.38 5.79
N ILE A 379 -18.06 -17.54 4.75
CA ILE A 379 -19.33 -16.93 4.28
C ILE A 379 -20.24 -17.95 3.60
N VAL A 380 -19.70 -18.91 2.84
CA VAL A 380 -20.52 -19.90 2.11
C VAL A 380 -21.40 -20.71 3.06
N TYR A 381 -20.93 -21.05 4.26
CA TYR A 381 -21.73 -21.79 5.25
C TYR A 381 -22.81 -20.95 5.94
N HIS A 382 -22.80 -19.63 5.78
CA HIS A 382 -23.83 -18.73 6.28
C HIS A 382 -24.83 -18.29 5.19
N LEU A 383 -24.72 -18.81 3.96
CA LEU A 383 -25.71 -18.55 2.90
C LEU A 383 -27.00 -19.33 3.16
N HIS A 384 -28.15 -18.71 2.91
CA HIS A 384 -29.45 -19.36 3.09
C HIS A 384 -29.68 -20.54 2.13
N ILE A 385 -29.15 -20.46 0.90
CA ILE A 385 -29.18 -21.55 -0.10
C ILE A 385 -28.63 -22.89 0.43
N VAL A 386 -27.78 -22.87 1.45
CA VAL A 386 -27.12 -24.04 2.02
C VAL A 386 -28.00 -24.80 3.02
N HIS A 387 -29.16 -24.25 3.41
CA HIS A 387 -30.14 -24.91 4.29
C HIS A 387 -29.50 -25.55 5.54
N GLU A 388 -28.59 -24.82 6.20
CA GLU A 388 -27.80 -25.26 7.38
C GLU A 388 -26.88 -26.48 7.17
N ASN A 389 -26.79 -27.03 5.96
CA ASN A 389 -25.93 -28.18 5.68
C ASN A 389 -24.45 -27.76 5.61
N LYS A 390 -23.62 -28.18 6.57
CA LYS A 390 -22.21 -27.76 6.65
C LYS A 390 -21.24 -28.73 5.97
N SER A 391 -21.71 -29.48 4.96
CA SER A 391 -20.85 -30.44 4.26
C SER A 391 -19.74 -29.73 3.46
N PHE A 392 -18.54 -30.32 3.49
CA PHE A 392 -17.39 -29.82 2.71
C PHE A 392 -17.67 -29.78 1.20
N MET A 393 -18.60 -30.62 0.73
CA MET A 393 -19.00 -30.66 -0.68
C MET A 393 -19.60 -29.33 -1.16
N ILE A 394 -20.28 -28.58 -0.30
CA ILE A 394 -20.87 -27.28 -0.65
C ILE A 394 -19.79 -26.23 -0.87
N TYR A 395 -18.74 -26.25 -0.04
CA TYR A 395 -17.56 -25.44 -0.29
C TYR A 395 -16.91 -25.82 -1.62
N ALA A 396 -16.74 -27.12 -1.93
CA ALA A 396 -16.21 -27.57 -3.22
C ALA A 396 -17.09 -27.12 -4.41
N LEU A 397 -18.41 -27.20 -4.29
CA LEU A 397 -19.36 -26.73 -5.31
C LEU A 397 -19.27 -25.22 -5.54
N SER A 398 -19.01 -24.43 -4.49
CA SER A 398 -18.87 -22.97 -4.62
C SER A 398 -17.71 -22.56 -5.55
N TRP A 399 -16.69 -23.41 -5.74
CA TRP A 399 -15.62 -23.18 -6.71
C TRP A 399 -16.09 -23.29 -8.17
N LEU A 400 -17.19 -23.98 -8.45
CA LEU A 400 -17.78 -24.01 -9.80
C LEU A 400 -18.22 -22.62 -10.25
N VAL A 401 -18.72 -21.78 -9.34
CA VAL A 401 -19.10 -20.39 -9.63
C VAL A 401 -17.87 -19.60 -10.11
N ILE A 402 -16.73 -19.76 -9.44
CA ILE A 402 -15.46 -19.15 -9.85
C ILE A 402 -15.02 -19.69 -11.21
N GLY A 403 -15.14 -21.01 -11.43
CA GLY A 403 -14.84 -21.64 -12.71
C GLY A 403 -15.66 -21.04 -13.87
N ILE A 404 -16.97 -20.87 -13.68
CA ILE A 404 -17.88 -20.24 -14.66
C ILE A 404 -17.45 -18.79 -14.95
N VAL A 405 -17.11 -18.02 -13.92
CA VAL A 405 -16.61 -16.65 -14.09
C VAL A 405 -15.29 -16.64 -14.88
N LEU A 406 -14.34 -17.50 -14.57
CA LEU A 406 -13.06 -17.59 -15.31
C LEU A 406 -13.26 -18.00 -16.77
N VAL A 407 -14.15 -18.96 -17.04
CA VAL A 407 -14.48 -19.40 -18.40
C VAL A 407 -15.14 -18.26 -19.18
N SER A 408 -16.11 -17.55 -18.59
CA SER A 408 -16.76 -16.41 -19.24
C SER A 408 -15.76 -15.28 -19.58
N LEU A 409 -14.84 -14.97 -18.66
CA LEU A 409 -13.75 -14.02 -18.92
C LEU A 409 -12.83 -14.50 -20.05
N LYS A 410 -12.50 -15.80 -20.11
CA LYS A 410 -11.70 -16.36 -21.21
C LYS A 410 -12.41 -16.22 -22.56
N VAL A 411 -13.71 -16.54 -22.62
CA VAL A 411 -14.52 -16.43 -23.84
C VAL A 411 -14.55 -14.98 -24.34
N VAL A 412 -14.76 -14.01 -23.44
CA VAL A 412 -14.76 -12.59 -23.79
C VAL A 412 -13.37 -12.13 -24.25
N SER A 413 -12.29 -12.60 -23.62
CA SER A 413 -10.92 -12.26 -24.00
C SER A 413 -10.56 -12.78 -25.40
N LEU A 414 -10.83 -14.06 -25.67
CA LEU A 414 -10.60 -14.68 -26.98
C LEU A 414 -11.45 -14.04 -28.08
N GLY A 415 -12.71 -13.73 -27.75
CA GLY A 415 -13.61 -13.04 -28.67
C GLY A 415 -13.12 -11.63 -29.00
N ARG A 416 -12.52 -10.93 -28.04
CA ARG A 416 -11.98 -9.59 -28.27
C ARG A 416 -10.84 -9.60 -29.29
N GLU A 417 -9.87 -10.51 -29.13
CA GLU A 417 -8.71 -10.58 -30.04
C GLU A 417 -9.08 -10.98 -31.46
N LYS A 418 -10.04 -11.91 -31.62
CA LYS A 418 -10.46 -12.38 -32.94
C LYS A 418 -11.43 -11.44 -33.66
N PHE A 419 -12.33 -10.77 -32.92
CA PHE A 419 -13.47 -10.07 -33.53
C PHE A 419 -13.40 -8.53 -33.44
N VAL A 420 -12.60 -7.91 -32.57
CA VAL A 420 -12.58 -6.42 -32.46
C VAL A 420 -12.08 -5.73 -33.72
N THR A 421 -11.09 -6.30 -34.41
CA THR A 421 -10.47 -5.66 -35.58
C THR A 421 -11.26 -5.85 -36.87
N LYS A 422 -12.16 -6.83 -36.93
CA LYS A 422 -12.94 -7.15 -38.15
C LYS A 422 -14.45 -6.96 -38.00
N PHE A 423 -15.03 -7.19 -36.82
CA PHE A 423 -16.49 -7.17 -36.61
C PHE A 423 -16.89 -6.71 -35.20
N GLN A 424 -16.95 -5.39 -34.97
CA GLN A 424 -17.34 -4.82 -33.68
C GLN A 424 -18.75 -5.25 -33.22
N LEU A 425 -19.69 -5.42 -34.17
CA LEU A 425 -21.06 -5.84 -33.88
C LEU A 425 -21.09 -7.26 -33.28
N VAL A 426 -20.35 -8.21 -33.87
CA VAL A 426 -20.26 -9.61 -33.40
C VAL A 426 -19.71 -9.66 -31.97
N PHE A 427 -18.72 -8.81 -31.66
CA PHE A 427 -18.18 -8.73 -30.31
C PHE A 427 -19.19 -8.18 -29.29
N ARG A 428 -20.03 -7.21 -29.66
CA ARG A 428 -21.12 -6.72 -28.80
C ARG A 428 -22.19 -7.79 -28.58
N ILE A 429 -22.55 -8.52 -29.63
CA ILE A 429 -23.50 -9.64 -29.54
C ILE A 429 -22.95 -10.74 -28.62
N LEU A 430 -21.68 -11.13 -28.76
CA LEU A 430 -21.03 -12.10 -27.87
C LEU A 430 -21.12 -11.68 -26.40
N LYS A 431 -20.85 -10.41 -26.08
CA LYS A 431 -21.00 -9.90 -24.72
C LYS A 431 -22.46 -9.98 -24.24
N GLY A 432 -23.41 -9.64 -25.11
CA GLY A 432 -24.84 -9.75 -24.82
C GLY A 432 -25.25 -11.19 -24.51
N ILE A 433 -24.78 -12.17 -25.31
CA ILE A 433 -25.06 -13.59 -25.09
C ILE A 433 -24.48 -14.06 -23.75
N VAL A 434 -23.20 -13.76 -23.47
CA VAL A 434 -22.57 -14.13 -22.19
C VAL A 434 -23.33 -13.51 -21.01
N PHE A 435 -23.77 -12.26 -21.13
CA PHE A 435 -24.56 -11.58 -20.11
C PHE A 435 -25.93 -12.25 -19.90
N LEU A 436 -26.65 -12.59 -20.98
CA LEU A 436 -27.93 -13.30 -20.90
C LEU A 436 -27.78 -14.69 -20.28
N VAL A 437 -26.70 -15.42 -20.58
CA VAL A 437 -26.40 -16.72 -19.96
C VAL A 437 -26.16 -16.56 -18.45
N LEU A 438 -25.41 -15.55 -18.03
CA LEU A 438 -25.17 -15.28 -16.61
C LEU A 438 -26.45 -14.88 -15.87
N ILE A 439 -27.30 -14.05 -16.49
CA ILE A 439 -28.63 -13.72 -15.94
C ILE A 439 -29.51 -14.96 -15.86
N GLY A 440 -29.56 -15.77 -16.92
CA GLY A 440 -30.35 -17.00 -16.93
C GLY A 440 -29.92 -17.95 -15.82
N LEU A 441 -28.61 -18.12 -15.60
CA LEU A 441 -28.08 -18.90 -14.50
C LEU A 441 -28.47 -18.32 -13.14
N MET A 442 -28.46 -16.98 -12.99
CA MET A 442 -28.91 -16.33 -11.77
C MET A 442 -30.41 -16.54 -11.51
N VAL A 443 -31.26 -16.44 -12.55
CA VAL A 443 -32.70 -16.71 -12.43
C VAL A 443 -32.96 -18.16 -12.03
N VAL A 444 -32.21 -19.12 -12.58
CA VAL A 444 -32.30 -20.54 -12.17
C VAL A 444 -31.92 -20.71 -10.70
N LEU A 445 -30.91 -19.98 -10.20
CA LEU A 445 -30.55 -20.02 -8.78
C LEU A 445 -31.65 -19.42 -7.88
N PHE A 446 -32.29 -18.33 -8.32
CA PHE A 446 -33.42 -17.72 -7.58
C PHE A 446 -34.66 -18.62 -7.53
N VAL A 447 -35.04 -19.22 -8.66
CA VAL A 447 -36.30 -19.99 -8.78
C VAL A 447 -36.13 -21.45 -8.37
N GLY A 448 -34.97 -22.05 -8.67
CA GLY A 448 -34.73 -23.48 -8.45
C GLY A 448 -34.08 -23.82 -7.11
N PHE A 449 -33.42 -22.86 -6.46
CA PHE A 449 -32.66 -23.07 -5.22
C PHE A 449 -32.97 -22.06 -4.12
N ASP A 450 -34.05 -21.27 -4.27
CA ASP A 450 -34.52 -20.28 -3.29
C ASP A 450 -33.42 -19.31 -2.80
N LEU A 451 -32.59 -18.82 -3.72
CA LEU A 451 -31.51 -17.88 -3.41
C LEU A 451 -32.07 -16.56 -2.85
N ALA A 452 -31.69 -16.17 -1.64
CA ALA A 452 -32.09 -14.89 -1.05
C ALA A 452 -31.29 -13.71 -1.66
N VAL A 453 -31.88 -12.52 -1.69
CA VAL A 453 -31.17 -11.30 -2.14
C VAL A 453 -29.95 -11.00 -1.24
N SER A 454 -30.04 -11.31 0.06
CA SER A 454 -28.91 -11.23 1.00
C SER A 454 -27.77 -12.18 0.63
N ASP A 455 -28.08 -13.35 0.07
CA ASP A 455 -27.08 -14.33 -0.35
C ASP A 455 -26.28 -13.84 -1.56
N VAL A 456 -26.87 -13.03 -2.44
CA VAL A 456 -26.15 -12.39 -3.55
C VAL A 456 -25.09 -11.42 -3.02
N GLY A 457 -25.46 -10.58 -2.05
CA GLY A 457 -24.52 -9.66 -1.40
C GLY A 457 -23.39 -10.40 -0.67
N ALA A 458 -23.74 -11.44 0.09
CA ALA A 458 -22.78 -12.30 0.78
C ALA A 458 -21.84 -13.02 -0.20
N SER A 459 -22.37 -13.51 -1.32
CA SER A 459 -21.59 -14.15 -2.38
C SER A 459 -20.56 -13.20 -2.99
N VAL A 460 -20.89 -11.92 -3.21
CA VAL A 460 -19.93 -10.91 -3.68
C VAL A 460 -18.78 -10.74 -2.68
N LEU A 461 -19.09 -10.65 -1.39
CA LEU A 461 -18.09 -10.55 -0.31
C LEU A 461 -17.24 -11.81 -0.15
N ALA A 462 -17.76 -12.98 -0.55
CA ALA A 462 -17.03 -14.25 -0.56
C ALA A 462 -16.13 -14.40 -1.79
N PHE A 463 -16.62 -14.08 -2.99
CA PHE A 463 -15.94 -14.38 -4.25
C PHE A 463 -14.94 -13.30 -4.71
N ILE A 464 -15.06 -12.04 -4.25
CA ILE A 464 -14.04 -11.01 -4.53
C ILE A 464 -12.69 -11.39 -3.89
N PRO A 465 -12.61 -11.76 -2.60
CA PRO A 465 -11.35 -12.21 -2.00
C PRO A 465 -10.77 -13.47 -2.67
N THR A 466 -11.62 -14.37 -3.20
CA THR A 466 -11.12 -15.61 -3.83
C THR A 466 -10.56 -15.39 -5.22
N GLY A 467 -11.17 -14.53 -6.03
CA GLY A 467 -10.54 -14.15 -7.30
C GLY A 467 -9.23 -13.40 -7.05
N TRP A 468 -9.16 -12.60 -5.98
CA TRP A 468 -7.91 -12.00 -5.53
C TRP A 468 -6.86 -13.04 -5.12
N PHE A 469 -7.26 -14.07 -4.36
CA PHE A 469 -6.38 -15.21 -4.05
C PHE A 469 -5.80 -15.85 -5.32
N ILE A 470 -6.63 -16.10 -6.33
CA ILE A 470 -6.18 -16.68 -7.61
C ILE A 470 -5.17 -15.76 -8.31
N LEU A 471 -5.37 -14.43 -8.28
CA LEU A 471 -4.40 -13.48 -8.83
C LEU A 471 -3.06 -13.53 -8.11
N LEU A 472 -3.05 -13.51 -6.77
CA LEU A 472 -1.81 -13.57 -5.99
C LEU A 472 -1.08 -14.90 -6.22
N MET A 473 -1.82 -16.01 -6.21
CA MET A 473 -1.26 -17.34 -6.49
C MET A 473 -0.66 -17.41 -7.89
N ALA A 474 -1.36 -16.92 -8.91
CA ALA A 474 -0.86 -16.92 -10.27
C ALA A 474 0.45 -16.12 -10.43
N GLN A 475 0.58 -15.01 -9.72
CA GLN A 475 1.79 -14.17 -9.73
C GLN A 475 2.99 -14.85 -9.08
N VAL A 476 2.78 -15.65 -8.03
CA VAL A 476 3.84 -16.35 -7.29
C VAL A 476 4.23 -17.67 -7.96
N CYS A 477 3.27 -18.40 -8.54
CA CYS A 477 3.50 -19.71 -9.16
C CYS A 477 4.54 -19.67 -10.28
N GLY A 478 4.55 -18.63 -11.13
CA GLY A 478 5.53 -18.50 -12.22
C GLY A 478 6.98 -18.40 -11.73
N PRO A 479 7.32 -17.40 -10.88
CA PRO A 479 8.63 -17.29 -10.25
C PRO A 479 9.03 -18.53 -9.44
N LEU A 480 8.08 -19.13 -8.71
CA LEU A 480 8.32 -20.32 -7.90
C LEU A 480 8.67 -21.54 -8.76
N PHE A 481 7.89 -21.82 -9.82
CA PHE A 481 8.18 -22.87 -10.79
C PHE A 481 9.54 -22.67 -11.45
N ARG A 482 9.87 -21.42 -11.79
CA ARG A 482 11.18 -21.10 -12.35
C ARG A 482 12.34 -21.48 -11.41
N ARG A 483 12.22 -21.21 -10.11
CA ARG A 483 13.27 -21.51 -9.13
C ARG A 483 13.34 -22.97 -8.72
N LEU A 484 12.20 -23.65 -8.60
CA LEU A 484 12.15 -25.04 -8.14
C LEU A 484 12.40 -26.05 -9.26
N VAL A 485 12.02 -25.72 -10.49
CA VAL A 485 12.03 -26.67 -11.61
C VAL A 485 13.02 -26.25 -12.69
N ILE A 486 12.87 -25.05 -13.25
CA ILE A 486 13.67 -24.62 -14.42
C ILE A 486 15.14 -24.42 -14.06
N GLU A 487 15.45 -23.77 -12.94
CA GLU A 487 16.83 -23.50 -12.53
C GLU A 487 17.61 -24.79 -12.21
N PRO A 488 17.07 -25.76 -11.43
CA PRO A 488 17.72 -27.06 -11.21
C PRO A 488 17.86 -27.89 -12.48
N LEU A 489 16.81 -27.98 -13.32
CA LEU A 489 16.88 -28.67 -14.62
C LEU A 489 17.93 -28.04 -15.55
N GLY A 490 18.07 -26.71 -15.52
CA GLY A 490 19.06 -25.99 -16.30
C GLY A 490 20.51 -26.28 -15.86
N VAL A 491 20.74 -26.60 -14.59
CA VAL A 491 22.04 -27.05 -14.07
C VAL A 491 22.33 -28.48 -14.52
N LEU A 492 21.32 -29.37 -14.51
CA LEU A 492 21.46 -30.75 -14.96
C LEU A 492 21.69 -30.87 -16.48
N CYS A 493 21.06 -30.01 -17.28
CA CYS A 493 21.16 -30.03 -18.74
C CYS A 493 22.34 -29.23 -19.31
N CYS A 494 23.14 -28.54 -18.48
CA CYS A 494 24.25 -27.72 -18.94
C CYS A 494 25.57 -28.17 -18.30
N SER A 495 26.29 -29.04 -19.01
CA SER A 495 27.58 -29.63 -18.60
C SER A 495 28.72 -28.60 -18.49
N CYS A 496 28.50 -27.33 -18.83
CA CYS A 496 29.57 -26.35 -19.03
C CYS A 496 30.13 -25.69 -17.75
N CYS A 497 29.62 -25.98 -16.55
CA CYS A 497 30.17 -25.42 -15.30
C CYS A 497 29.96 -26.36 -14.10
N PRO A 498 31.00 -27.04 -13.59
CA PRO A 498 30.94 -27.68 -12.28
C PRO A 498 31.13 -26.60 -11.20
N GLY A 499 30.02 -26.05 -10.71
CA GLY A 499 30.01 -25.11 -9.58
C GLY A 499 29.39 -23.75 -9.88
N GLY A 500 28.09 -23.62 -9.62
CA GLY A 500 27.41 -22.31 -9.52
C GLY A 500 26.66 -21.85 -10.79
N ALA A 501 25.60 -21.07 -10.55
CA ALA A 501 24.59 -20.64 -11.51
C ALA A 501 25.13 -20.18 -12.88
N CYS A 502 25.01 -21.04 -13.89
CA CYS A 502 25.42 -20.75 -15.26
C CYS A 502 24.61 -19.56 -15.84
N ARG A 503 25.29 -18.45 -16.17
CA ARG A 503 24.74 -17.27 -16.88
C ARG A 503 25.17 -17.21 -18.35
N GLY A 504 25.56 -18.34 -18.93
CA GLY A 504 25.98 -18.40 -20.34
C GLY A 504 24.83 -18.17 -21.33
N PRO A 505 25.12 -17.87 -22.61
CA PRO A 505 24.13 -17.65 -23.66
C PRO A 505 23.18 -18.84 -23.88
N CYS A 506 23.66 -20.06 -23.67
CA CYS A 506 22.86 -21.29 -23.84
C CYS A 506 21.74 -21.40 -22.78
N CYS A 507 22.06 -21.14 -21.50
CA CYS A 507 21.07 -21.07 -20.41
C CYS A 507 20.09 -19.88 -20.60
N ALA A 508 20.54 -18.76 -21.16
CA ALA A 508 19.66 -17.64 -21.48
C ALA A 508 18.63 -18.02 -22.57
N LYS A 509 19.05 -18.76 -23.60
CA LYS A 509 18.19 -19.25 -24.69
C LYS A 509 17.15 -20.27 -24.19
N LEU A 510 17.57 -21.22 -23.33
CA LEU A 510 16.66 -22.19 -22.69
C LEU A 510 15.63 -21.47 -21.80
N ARG A 511 16.07 -20.47 -21.01
CA ARG A 511 15.22 -19.64 -20.14
C ARG A 511 14.22 -18.79 -20.93
N GLN A 512 14.62 -18.26 -22.08
CA GLN A 512 13.76 -17.48 -22.96
C GLN A 512 12.73 -18.38 -23.66
N ARG A 513 13.14 -19.58 -24.11
CA ARG A 513 12.24 -20.57 -24.72
C ARG A 513 11.23 -21.15 -23.71
N SER A 514 11.66 -21.56 -22.52
CA SER A 514 10.74 -22.08 -21.50
C SER A 514 9.76 -21.01 -21.01
N GLY A 515 10.21 -19.76 -20.86
CA GLY A 515 9.34 -18.63 -20.53
C GLY A 515 8.32 -18.30 -21.63
N ALA A 516 8.68 -18.49 -22.91
CA ALA A 516 7.75 -18.33 -24.04
C ALA A 516 6.73 -19.48 -24.11
N VAL A 517 7.16 -20.71 -23.84
CA VAL A 517 6.29 -21.90 -23.81
C VAL A 517 5.27 -21.81 -22.65
N LEU A 518 5.69 -21.42 -21.45
CA LEU A 518 4.78 -21.22 -20.31
C LEU A 518 3.73 -20.12 -20.59
N ARG A 519 4.12 -19.03 -21.27
CA ARG A 519 3.16 -17.99 -21.67
C ARG A 519 2.18 -18.45 -22.74
N LYS A 520 2.61 -19.34 -23.65
CA LYS A 520 1.80 -19.80 -24.77
C LYS A 520 0.82 -20.94 -24.39
N ILE A 521 1.10 -21.65 -23.30
CA ILE A 521 0.29 -22.79 -22.83
C ILE A 521 -0.56 -22.44 -21.59
N GLY A 522 -0.13 -21.47 -20.77
CA GLY A 522 -0.79 -21.13 -19.51
C GLY A 522 -2.03 -20.20 -19.66
N PRO A 523 -2.91 -20.16 -18.65
CA PRO A 523 -4.08 -19.25 -18.61
C PRO A 523 -3.70 -17.78 -18.34
N TRP A 524 -2.48 -17.35 -18.69
CA TRP A 524 -1.92 -16.05 -18.32
C TRP A 524 -2.75 -14.88 -18.86
N ASP A 525 -3.23 -14.97 -20.10
CA ASP A 525 -4.11 -13.94 -20.69
C ASP A 525 -5.42 -13.80 -19.90
N SER A 526 -5.96 -14.89 -19.38
CA SER A 526 -7.18 -14.87 -18.55
C SER A 526 -6.92 -14.20 -17.20
N ILE A 527 -5.79 -14.54 -16.57
CA ILE A 527 -5.36 -13.96 -15.30
C ILE A 527 -5.15 -12.45 -15.45
N GLN A 528 -4.56 -12.03 -16.58
CA GLN A 528 -4.32 -10.62 -16.85
C GLN A 528 -5.62 -9.84 -17.10
N GLU A 529 -6.60 -10.41 -17.80
CA GLU A 529 -7.92 -9.78 -17.94
C GLU A 529 -8.68 -9.75 -16.61
N MET A 530 -8.59 -10.80 -15.80
CA MET A 530 -9.13 -10.79 -14.43
C MET A 530 -8.47 -9.69 -13.59
N ALA A 531 -7.14 -9.58 -13.61
CA ALA A 531 -6.42 -8.51 -12.93
C ALA A 531 -6.88 -7.12 -13.38
N ARG A 532 -7.08 -6.94 -14.70
CA ARG A 532 -7.61 -5.67 -15.24
C ARG A 532 -9.00 -5.36 -14.71
N MET A 533 -9.88 -6.35 -14.63
CA MET A 533 -11.22 -6.19 -14.05
C MET A 533 -11.15 -5.78 -12.57
N TYR A 534 -10.27 -6.41 -11.77
CA TYR A 534 -10.07 -6.03 -10.37
C TYR A 534 -9.58 -4.58 -10.22
N GLU A 535 -8.56 -4.19 -10.99
CA GLU A 535 -8.04 -2.82 -10.94
C GLU A 535 -9.07 -1.80 -11.44
N TYR A 536 -9.84 -2.17 -12.47
CA TYR A 536 -10.93 -1.34 -12.98
C TYR A 536 -12.03 -1.12 -11.94
N THR A 537 -12.52 -2.19 -11.29
CA THR A 537 -13.52 -2.12 -10.22
C THR A 537 -12.99 -1.31 -9.04
N MET A 538 -11.75 -1.52 -8.63
CA MET A 538 -11.10 -0.72 -7.59
C MET A 538 -11.03 0.76 -7.97
N GLY A 539 -10.66 1.08 -9.21
CA GLY A 539 -10.62 2.46 -9.70
C GLY A 539 -12.00 3.14 -9.62
N ILE A 540 -13.05 2.47 -10.08
CA ILE A 540 -14.43 3.00 -9.98
C ILE A 540 -14.83 3.22 -8.52
N LEU A 541 -14.59 2.24 -7.63
CA LEU A 541 -14.95 2.36 -6.21
C LEU A 541 -14.28 3.55 -5.53
N ILE A 542 -13.07 3.91 -5.95
CA ILE A 542 -12.29 5.01 -5.36
C ILE A 542 -12.66 6.35 -6.01
N PHE A 543 -12.78 6.40 -7.34
CA PHE A 543 -12.98 7.64 -8.08
C PHE A 543 -14.44 8.09 -8.13
N LEU A 544 -15.40 7.18 -8.05
CA LEU A 544 -16.83 7.54 -8.08
C LEU A 544 -17.22 8.47 -6.92
N PRO A 545 -16.85 8.20 -5.64
CA PRO A 545 -17.10 9.14 -4.55
C PRO A 545 -16.46 10.51 -4.79
N ILE A 546 -15.26 10.54 -5.37
CA ILE A 546 -14.54 11.80 -5.66
C ILE A 546 -15.28 12.60 -6.75
N ALA A 547 -15.74 11.92 -7.81
CA ALA A 547 -16.53 12.53 -8.86
C ALA A 547 -17.84 13.12 -8.31
N VAL A 548 -18.54 12.37 -7.46
CA VAL A 548 -19.75 12.86 -6.77
C VAL A 548 -19.45 14.08 -5.89
N LEU A 549 -18.37 14.03 -5.11
CA LEU A 549 -17.96 15.16 -4.26
C LEU A 549 -17.55 16.39 -5.07
N SER A 550 -16.95 16.19 -6.25
CA SER A 550 -16.55 17.30 -7.14
C SER A 550 -17.71 18.02 -7.81
N TRP A 551 -18.92 17.45 -7.76
CA TRP A 551 -20.15 18.13 -8.19
C TRP A 551 -20.52 19.28 -7.24
N PHE A 552 -20.15 19.17 -5.96
CA PHE A 552 -20.47 20.18 -4.96
C PHE A 552 -19.39 21.27 -4.93
N PRO A 553 -19.69 22.52 -5.35
CA PRO A 553 -18.68 23.58 -5.47
C PRO A 553 -18.01 23.91 -4.13
N PHE A 554 -18.75 23.82 -3.03
CA PHE A 554 -18.25 23.96 -1.66
C PHE A 554 -17.03 23.08 -1.36
N MET A 555 -16.97 21.88 -1.94
CA MET A 555 -15.91 20.92 -1.62
C MET A 555 -14.55 21.34 -2.18
N SER A 556 -14.54 21.98 -3.36
CA SER A 556 -13.34 22.57 -3.96
C SER A 556 -12.83 23.78 -3.17
N GLU A 557 -13.73 24.63 -2.67
CA GLU A 557 -13.39 25.78 -1.84
C GLU A 557 -12.85 25.35 -0.46
N PHE A 558 -13.51 24.38 0.16
CA PHE A 558 -13.09 23.80 1.42
C PHE A 558 -11.67 23.21 1.32
N GLN A 559 -11.41 22.40 0.29
CA GLN A 559 -10.08 21.85 0.04
C GLN A 559 -9.02 22.93 -0.13
N THR A 560 -9.31 23.96 -0.92
CA THR A 560 -8.35 25.05 -1.17
C THR A 560 -8.02 25.80 0.11
N ARG A 561 -9.01 26.09 0.95
CA ARG A 561 -8.78 26.70 2.27
C ARG A 561 -7.97 25.78 3.18
N LEU A 562 -8.27 24.49 3.19
CA LEU A 562 -7.56 23.51 4.02
C LEU A 562 -6.07 23.43 3.66
N LEU A 563 -5.73 23.38 2.38
CA LEU A 563 -4.35 23.24 1.91
C LEU A 563 -3.54 24.53 2.02
N PHE A 564 -4.19 25.68 1.85
CA PHE A 564 -3.51 26.95 1.65
C PHE A 564 -3.82 28.02 2.71
N ASN A 565 -4.43 27.65 3.83
CA ASN A 565 -4.86 28.60 4.87
C ASN A 565 -3.73 29.55 5.30
N GLN A 566 -2.53 29.02 5.53
CA GLN A 566 -1.36 29.81 5.95
C GLN A 566 -0.87 30.78 4.88
N ALA A 567 -1.05 30.44 3.60
CA ALA A 567 -0.65 31.31 2.51
C ALA A 567 -1.70 32.43 2.32
N PHE A 568 -3.00 32.14 2.50
CA PHE A 568 -4.03 33.18 2.56
C PHE A 568 -3.84 34.13 3.75
N SER A 569 -3.51 33.62 4.94
CA SER A 569 -3.24 34.46 6.12
C SER A 569 -1.99 35.35 5.96
N ARG A 570 -1.09 35.00 5.02
CA ARG A 570 0.09 35.79 4.65
C ARG A 570 -0.15 36.71 3.45
N GLY A 571 -1.38 36.80 2.94
CA GLY A 571 -1.76 37.68 1.83
C GLY A 571 -1.37 37.20 0.43
N LEU A 572 -0.99 35.92 0.25
CA LEU A 572 -0.68 35.37 -1.07
C LEU A 572 -1.96 35.13 -1.89
N GLN A 573 -2.00 35.64 -3.13
CA GLN A 573 -3.08 35.40 -4.09
C GLN A 573 -2.88 34.08 -4.84
N ILE A 574 -3.29 32.98 -4.23
CA ILE A 574 -3.04 31.60 -4.70
C ILE A 574 -3.93 31.24 -5.89
N SER A 575 -5.09 31.87 -6.03
CA SER A 575 -6.00 31.68 -7.16
C SER A 575 -5.35 32.01 -8.52
N ARG A 576 -4.48 33.03 -8.57
CA ARG A 576 -3.73 33.39 -9.79
C ARG A 576 -2.67 32.34 -10.17
N ILE A 577 -2.05 31.70 -9.17
CA ILE A 577 -1.04 30.65 -9.36
C ILE A 577 -1.72 29.35 -9.82
N LEU A 578 -2.86 28.99 -9.22
CA LEU A 578 -3.65 27.82 -9.61
C LEU A 578 -4.25 27.96 -11.02
N ALA A 579 -4.60 29.17 -11.44
CA ALA A 579 -5.11 29.47 -12.78
C ALA A 579 -4.03 29.47 -13.88
N GLY A 580 -2.75 29.27 -13.55
CA GLY A 580 -1.65 29.21 -14.52
C GLY A 580 -1.32 30.55 -15.19
N GLN A 581 -1.72 31.69 -14.61
CA GLN A 581 -1.23 33.00 -15.04
C GLN A 581 0.21 33.15 -14.56
N ASP A 582 1.17 32.84 -15.44
CA ASP A 582 2.57 33.20 -15.26
C ASP A 582 2.65 34.69 -14.90
N GLY A 583 3.28 34.99 -13.77
CA GLY A 583 3.47 36.34 -13.23
C GLY A 583 4.41 37.21 -14.09
N ARG A 584 4.04 37.46 -15.35
CA ARG A 584 4.58 38.53 -16.20
C ARG A 584 3.76 39.82 -16.13
N GLY A 585 2.91 39.97 -15.11
CA GLY A 585 2.30 41.24 -14.76
C GLY A 585 3.17 41.98 -13.75
N THR A 586 3.93 42.95 -14.25
CA THR A 586 4.55 44.08 -13.52
C THR A 586 4.18 44.19 -12.03
N ILE A 587 5.14 43.89 -11.16
CA ILE A 587 5.15 44.41 -9.79
C ILE A 587 5.45 45.91 -9.90
N THR A 588 4.41 46.73 -10.02
CA THR A 588 4.53 48.14 -9.67
C THR A 588 4.69 48.22 -8.16
N LYS A 589 5.92 48.47 -7.71
CA LYS A 589 6.16 49.01 -6.38
C LYS A 589 5.36 50.31 -6.28
N ARG A 590 4.41 50.38 -5.34
CA ARG A 590 3.97 51.65 -4.78
C ARG A 590 4.70 51.82 -3.45
N GLU A 591 5.24 53.01 -3.30
CA GLU A 591 5.95 53.55 -2.13
C GLU A 591 5.16 53.43 -0.84
#